data_AF-A0A9W6VKP1-F1
#
_entry.id   AF-A0A9W6VKP1-F1
#
_cell.length_a   1.000
_cell.length_b   1.000
_cell.length_c   1.000
_cell.angle_alpha   90.00
_cell.angle_beta   90.00
_cell.angle_gamma   90.00
#
_symmetry.space_group_name_H-M   'P 1'
#
loop_
_entity.id
_entity.type
_entity.pdbx_description
1 polymer ?
#
loop_
_entity_poly.entity_id
_entity_poly.type
_entity_poly.pdbx_seq_one_letter_code
_entity_poly.pdbx_strand_id
1 'polypeptide(L)'
;MPLLDLTKITLGLSKTWAGYLRDWDRTLRSANHPETTRYNYLLAAAQPARYLGEYSPDPEADEAAEDPCAVTRAHVEAFQGWMIETRSASTALNKHKGLRQFFKWLLLDEQDIDRSPMERVK
;
A
#
# COMPACT_ATOMS: atom_id res chain seq x y z
N MET A 1 23.54 1.16 -7.87
CA MET A 1 22.23 0.66 -8.35
C MET A 1 21.16 1.60 -7.84
N PRO A 2 20.15 1.96 -8.64
CA PRO A 2 18.98 2.67 -8.13
C PRO A 2 18.34 1.85 -7.00
N LEU A 3 17.99 2.51 -5.91
CA LEU A 3 17.26 1.92 -4.78
C LEU A 3 15.83 1.57 -5.20
N LEU A 4 15.27 2.37 -6.10
CA LEU A 4 13.93 2.17 -6.63
C LEU A 4 13.96 1.33 -7.92
N ASP A 5 13.49 0.10 -7.81
CA ASP A 5 13.21 -0.79 -8.93
C ASP A 5 11.72 -1.15 -8.90
N LEU A 6 10.91 -0.42 -9.68
CA LEU A 6 9.46 -0.58 -9.70
C LEU A 6 9.05 -1.99 -10.11
N THR A 7 9.75 -2.62 -11.05
CA THR A 7 9.48 -3.98 -11.50
C THR A 7 9.60 -4.96 -10.33
N LYS A 8 10.64 -4.82 -9.50
CA LYS A 8 10.79 -5.63 -8.29
C LYS A 8 9.73 -5.32 -7.24
N ILE A 9 9.41 -4.05 -7.02
CA ILE A 9 8.38 -3.65 -6.04
C ILE A 9 7.01 -4.21 -6.42
N THR A 10 6.68 -4.24 -7.70
CA THR A 10 5.37 -4.72 -8.19
C THR A 10 5.33 -6.20 -8.53
N LEU A 11 6.44 -6.94 -8.37
CA LEU A 11 6.50 -8.35 -8.71
C LEU A 11 5.51 -9.16 -7.85
N GLY A 12 4.67 -9.96 -8.52
CA GLY A 12 3.65 -10.81 -7.88
C GLY A 12 2.34 -10.08 -7.53
N LEU A 13 2.25 -8.77 -7.74
CA LEU A 13 1.00 -8.01 -7.56
C LEU A 13 0.08 -8.15 -8.77
N SER A 14 -1.22 -7.90 -8.55
CA SER A 14 -2.17 -7.74 -9.65
C SER A 14 -1.76 -6.62 -10.60
N LYS A 15 -2.32 -6.64 -11.82
CA LYS A 15 -2.08 -5.57 -12.79
C LYS A 15 -2.59 -4.21 -12.28
N THR A 16 -3.71 -4.19 -11.58
CA THR A 16 -4.33 -2.97 -11.04
C THR A 16 -3.45 -2.35 -9.96
N TRP A 17 -3.03 -3.13 -8.95
CA TRP A 17 -2.06 -2.68 -7.94
C TRP A 17 -0.76 -2.18 -8.56
N ALA A 18 -0.22 -2.90 -9.54
CA ALA A 18 1.00 -2.49 -10.23
C ALA A 18 0.80 -1.21 -11.07
N GLY A 19 -0.41 -0.94 -11.56
CA GLY A 19 -0.79 0.31 -12.21
C GLY A 19 -0.72 1.49 -11.24
N TYR A 20 -1.50 1.41 -10.16
CA TYR A 20 -1.54 2.45 -9.13
C TYR A 20 -0.17 2.77 -8.54
N LEU A 21 0.68 1.78 -8.28
CA LEU A 21 2.03 2.02 -7.76
C LEU A 21 2.93 2.76 -8.75
N ARG A 22 2.77 2.53 -10.06
CA ARG A 22 3.51 3.28 -11.09
C ARG A 22 3.02 4.72 -11.20
N ASP A 23 1.71 4.91 -11.14
CA ASP A 23 1.10 6.23 -11.18
C ASP A 23 1.45 7.04 -9.93
N TRP A 24 1.43 6.39 -8.77
CA TRP A 24 1.85 7.02 -7.53
C TRP A 24 3.34 7.38 -7.52
N ASP A 25 4.24 6.53 -8.03
CA ASP A 25 5.66 6.91 -8.19
C ASP A 25 5.82 8.12 -9.12
N ARG A 26 5.06 8.18 -10.22
CA ARG A 26 5.06 9.31 -11.15
C ARG A 26 4.64 10.60 -10.44
N THR A 27 3.59 10.57 -9.62
CA THR A 27 3.14 11.70 -8.80
C THR A 27 4.17 12.09 -7.75
N LEU A 28 4.74 11.13 -7.02
CA LEU A 28 5.77 11.41 -6.02
C LEU A 28 7.03 12.03 -6.65
N ARG A 29 7.38 11.57 -7.86
CA ARG A 29 8.52 12.10 -8.61
C ARG A 29 8.28 13.52 -9.11
N SER A 30 7.08 13.83 -9.62
CA SER A 30 6.74 15.20 -10.07
C SER A 30 6.71 16.18 -8.89
N ALA A 31 6.34 15.71 -7.69
CA ALA A 31 6.43 16.46 -6.44
C ALA A 31 7.85 16.54 -5.83
N ASN A 32 8.89 16.12 -6.57
CA ASN A 32 10.30 16.17 -6.18
C ASN A 32 10.62 15.36 -4.89
N HIS A 33 9.90 14.27 -4.62
CA HIS A 33 10.26 13.39 -3.51
C HIS A 33 11.55 12.60 -3.83
N PRO A 34 12.52 12.51 -2.89
CA PRO A 34 13.74 11.73 -3.08
C PRO A 34 13.46 10.24 -3.31
N GLU A 35 14.33 9.56 -4.07
CA GLU A 35 14.18 8.14 -4.43
C GLU A 35 14.00 7.23 -3.21
N THR A 36 14.73 7.49 -2.11
CA THR A 36 14.60 6.78 -0.83
C THR A 36 13.20 6.90 -0.22
N THR A 37 12.59 8.09 -0.32
CA THR A 37 11.24 8.34 0.19
C THR A 37 10.21 7.63 -0.67
N ARG A 38 10.33 7.76 -2.01
CA ARG A 38 9.45 7.07 -2.96
C ARG A 38 9.51 5.55 -2.77
N TYR A 39 10.71 4.98 -2.65
CA TYR A 39 10.91 3.56 -2.36
C TYR A 39 10.16 3.12 -1.10
N ASN A 40 10.32 3.85 0.01
CA ASN A 40 9.67 3.50 1.27
C ASN A 40 8.14 3.57 1.20
N TYR A 41 7.60 4.57 0.50
CA TYR A 41 6.17 4.73 0.27
C TYR A 41 5.60 3.61 -0.60
N LEU A 42 6.20 3.36 -1.75
CA LEU A 42 5.77 2.30 -2.67
C LEU A 42 5.87 0.92 -2.02
N LEU A 43 6.94 0.66 -1.27
CA LEU A 43 7.07 -0.59 -0.51
C LEU A 43 6.02 -0.70 0.60
N ALA A 44 5.58 0.41 1.19
CA ALA A 44 4.52 0.40 2.20
C ALA A 44 3.14 0.05 1.61
N ALA A 45 2.87 0.43 0.35
CA ALA A 45 1.64 0.07 -0.35
C ALA A 45 1.70 -1.32 -1.01
N ALA A 46 2.87 -1.75 -1.48
CA ALA A 46 3.05 -3.06 -2.11
C ALA A 46 3.02 -4.26 -1.13
N GLN A 47 3.31 -4.03 0.16
CA GLN A 47 3.28 -5.08 1.18
C GLN A 47 1.89 -5.52 1.61
N PRO A 48 0.90 -4.63 1.85
CA PRO A 48 -0.47 -5.06 2.13
C PRO A 48 -1.10 -5.78 0.95
N ALA A 49 -0.83 -5.38 -0.30
CA ALA A 49 -1.32 -6.10 -1.48
C ALA A 49 -0.82 -7.55 -1.52
N ARG A 50 0.46 -7.79 -1.20
CA ARG A 50 1.00 -9.16 -1.04
C ARG A 50 0.37 -9.90 0.12
N TYR A 51 0.19 -9.22 1.25
CA TYR A 51 -0.46 -9.81 2.41
C TYR A 51 -1.87 -10.28 2.08
N LEU A 52 -2.65 -9.46 1.36
CA LEU A 52 -4.00 -9.79 0.94
C LEU A 52 -4.03 -11.03 0.05
N GLY A 53 -3.10 -11.14 -0.91
CA GLY A 53 -3.04 -12.29 -1.83
C GLY A 53 -2.38 -13.57 -1.28
N GLU A 54 -1.52 -13.48 -0.26
CA GLU A 54 -0.72 -14.63 0.20
C GLU A 54 -1.01 -15.07 1.65
N TYR A 55 -1.36 -14.14 2.54
CA TYR A 55 -1.34 -14.37 3.99
C TYR A 55 -2.65 -14.02 4.69
N SER A 56 -3.56 -13.30 4.04
CA SER A 56 -4.83 -12.91 4.64
C SER A 56 -5.70 -14.15 4.89
N PRO A 57 -6.19 -14.36 6.13
CA PRO A 57 -7.16 -15.43 6.41
C PRO A 57 -8.60 -15.02 6.05
N ASP A 58 -8.81 -13.76 5.63
CA ASP A 58 -10.11 -13.22 5.28
C ASP A 58 -10.58 -13.77 3.92
N PRO A 59 -11.70 -14.50 3.86
CA PRO A 59 -12.22 -15.06 2.61
C PRO A 59 -12.69 -14.00 1.61
N GLU A 60 -12.88 -12.74 2.03
CA GLU A 60 -13.27 -11.62 1.17
C GLU A 60 -12.04 -10.79 0.71
N ALA A 61 -10.81 -11.22 1.01
CA ALA A 61 -9.60 -10.49 0.65
C ALA A 61 -9.28 -10.49 -0.85
N ASP A 62 -9.84 -11.40 -1.64
CA ASP A 62 -9.52 -11.57 -3.07
C ASP A 62 -9.72 -10.27 -3.87
N GLU A 63 -10.83 -9.56 -3.65
CA GLU A 63 -11.11 -8.31 -4.34
C GLU A 63 -10.08 -7.23 -3.97
N ALA A 64 -9.70 -7.14 -2.69
CA ALA A 64 -8.69 -6.20 -2.22
C ALA A 64 -7.26 -6.60 -2.62
N ALA A 65 -7.00 -7.89 -2.83
CA ALA A 65 -5.74 -8.39 -3.39
C ALA A 65 -5.62 -8.02 -4.88
N GLU A 66 -6.74 -7.94 -5.60
CA GLU A 66 -6.79 -7.52 -6.99
C GLU A 66 -6.83 -5.99 -7.16
N ASP A 67 -7.56 -5.26 -6.34
CA ASP A 67 -7.78 -3.81 -6.48
C ASP A 67 -7.55 -3.04 -5.16
N PRO A 68 -6.65 -2.03 -5.13
CA PRO A 68 -6.48 -1.18 -3.94
C PRO A 68 -7.75 -0.43 -3.53
N CYS A 69 -8.69 -0.16 -4.43
CA CYS A 69 -9.93 0.55 -4.13
C CYS A 69 -10.92 -0.31 -3.31
N ALA A 70 -10.78 -1.64 -3.36
CA ALA A 70 -11.56 -2.57 -2.53
C ALA A 70 -10.95 -2.78 -1.14
N VAL A 71 -9.82 -2.14 -0.82
CA VAL A 71 -9.21 -2.27 0.52
C VAL A 71 -10.09 -1.61 1.57
N THR A 72 -10.54 -2.40 2.52
CA THR A 72 -11.35 -1.93 3.65
C THR A 72 -10.48 -1.60 4.86
N ARG A 73 -11.10 -0.97 5.86
CA ARG A 73 -10.47 -0.76 7.18
C ARG A 73 -10.06 -2.08 7.83
N ALA A 74 -10.88 -3.12 7.72
CA ALA A 74 -10.61 -4.42 8.34
C ALA A 74 -9.33 -5.05 7.76
N HIS A 75 -9.15 -4.96 6.44
CA HIS A 75 -7.92 -5.40 5.76
C HIS A 75 -6.67 -4.68 6.30
N VAL A 76 -6.75 -3.36 6.51
CA VAL A 76 -5.64 -2.57 7.07
C VAL A 76 -5.33 -2.98 8.51
N GLU A 77 -6.35 -3.13 9.36
CA GLU A 77 -6.18 -3.52 10.76
C GLU A 77 -5.57 -4.94 10.87
N ALA A 78 -6.04 -5.88 10.04
CA ALA A 78 -5.50 -7.24 9.96
C ALA A 78 -4.02 -7.24 9.49
N PHE A 79 -3.69 -6.48 8.45
CA PHE A 79 -2.31 -6.32 7.98
C PHE A 79 -1.40 -5.72 9.08
N GLN A 80 -1.88 -4.73 9.83
CA GLN A 80 -1.11 -4.15 10.93
C GLN A 80 -0.87 -5.16 12.05
N GLY A 81 -1.89 -5.95 12.43
CA GLY A 81 -1.75 -7.03 13.41
C GLY A 81 -0.70 -8.04 12.97
N TRP A 82 -0.81 -8.54 11.74
CA TRP A 82 0.16 -9.47 11.16
C TRP A 82 1.58 -8.89 11.11
N MET A 83 1.75 -7.60 10.78
CA MET A 83 3.06 -6.94 10.78
C MET A 83 3.67 -6.84 12.18
N ILE A 84 2.85 -6.60 13.21
CA ILE A 84 3.31 -6.55 14.61
C ILE A 84 3.78 -7.94 15.05
N GLU A 85 2.98 -8.97 14.74
CA GLU A 85 3.25 -10.36 15.14
C GLU A 85 4.47 -10.96 14.43
N THR A 86 4.63 -10.69 13.14
CA THR A 86 5.68 -11.32 12.31
C THR A 86 6.95 -10.49 12.17
N ARG A 87 6.91 -9.20 12.51
CA ARG A 87 8.04 -8.26 12.41
C ARG A 87 8.23 -7.51 13.71
N SER A 88 7.65 -6.30 13.81
CA SER A 88 7.74 -5.45 14.99
C SER A 88 6.76 -4.29 14.93
N ALA A 89 6.41 -3.74 16.10
CA ALA A 89 5.55 -2.57 16.21
C ALA A 89 6.12 -1.33 15.49
N SER A 90 7.43 -1.13 15.53
CA SER A 90 8.09 0.00 14.84
C SER A 90 7.96 -0.13 13.31
N THR A 91 8.14 -1.35 12.78
CA THR A 91 7.96 -1.60 11.35
C THR A 91 6.50 -1.40 10.95
N ALA A 92 5.54 -1.91 11.73
CA ALA A 92 4.11 -1.70 11.49
C ALA A 92 3.74 -0.21 11.46
N LEU A 93 4.25 0.59 12.40
CA LEU A 93 4.02 2.04 12.43
C LEU A 93 4.58 2.76 11.19
N ASN A 94 5.77 2.38 10.73
CA ASN A 94 6.35 2.95 9.52
C ASN A 94 5.51 2.62 8.28
N LYS A 95 4.94 1.41 8.22
CA LYS A 95 4.03 1.01 7.13
C LYS A 95 2.68 1.72 7.19
N HIS A 96 2.12 1.90 8.38
CA HIS A 96 0.91 2.69 8.57
C HIS A 96 1.05 4.12 8.01
N LYS A 97 2.18 4.78 8.26
CA LYS A 97 2.44 6.13 7.71
C LYS A 97 2.46 6.15 6.19
N GLY A 98 3.09 5.16 5.56
CA GLY A 98 3.10 5.04 4.10
C GLY A 98 1.72 4.76 3.52
N LEU A 99 0.95 3.85 4.15
CA LEU A 99 -0.42 3.54 3.75
C LEU A 99 -1.34 4.76 3.84
N ARG A 100 -1.21 5.56 4.90
CA ARG A 100 -1.96 6.81 5.04
C ARG A 100 -1.73 7.75 3.86
N GLN A 101 -0.50 7.84 3.37
CA GLN A 101 -0.18 8.69 2.21
C GLN A 101 -0.71 8.11 0.91
N PHE A 102 -0.65 6.78 0.73
CA PHE A 102 -1.19 6.11 -0.46
C PHE A 102 -2.70 6.31 -0.58
N PHE A 103 -3.45 5.98 0.48
CA PHE A 103 -4.91 6.11 0.45
C PHE A 103 -5.39 7.57 0.50
N LYS A 104 -4.55 8.50 0.96
CA LYS A 104 -4.82 9.93 0.80
C LYS A 104 -4.71 10.35 -0.66
N TRP A 105 -3.70 9.86 -1.38
CA TRP A 105 -3.53 10.14 -2.81
C TRP A 105 -4.68 9.54 -3.64
N LEU A 106 -5.08 8.29 -3.37
CA LEU A 106 -6.25 7.69 -4.02
C LEU A 106 -7.54 8.51 -3.80
N LEU A 107 -7.74 9.04 -2.60
CA LEU A 107 -8.92 9.83 -2.25
C LEU A 107 -8.91 11.23 -2.89
N LEU A 108 -7.78 11.94 -2.85
CA LEU A 108 -7.73 13.37 -3.17
C LEU A 108 -7.26 13.67 -4.59
N ASP A 109 -6.30 12.89 -5.09
CA ASP A 109 -5.65 13.14 -6.37
C ASP A 109 -6.34 12.33 -7.48
N GLU A 110 -6.44 11.01 -7.30
CA GLU A 110 -7.14 10.14 -8.27
C GLU A 110 -8.66 10.20 -8.14
N GLN A 111 -9.17 10.41 -6.92
CA GLN A 111 -10.61 10.38 -6.60
C GLN A 111 -11.29 9.03 -6.89
N ASP A 112 -10.52 7.94 -6.90
CA ASP A 112 -11.01 6.59 -7.18
C ASP A 112 -11.68 5.92 -5.97
N ILE A 113 -11.55 6.52 -4.79
CA ILE A 113 -12.25 6.11 -3.57
C ILE A 113 -13.01 7.28 -2.94
N ASP A 114 -14.23 7.03 -2.49
CA ASP A 114 -15.03 8.04 -1.77
C ASP A 114 -14.62 8.20 -0.31
N ARG A 115 -13.92 7.19 0.24
CA ARG A 115 -13.54 7.14 1.65
C ARG A 115 -12.23 6.39 1.85
N SER A 116 -11.33 6.99 2.61
CA SER A 116 -10.07 6.33 2.95
C SER A 116 -10.27 5.18 3.96
N PRO A 117 -9.74 3.97 3.73
CA PRO A 117 -9.75 2.89 4.72
C PRO A 117 -8.91 3.23 5.96
N MET A 118 -8.08 4.27 5.89
CA MET A 118 -7.20 4.74 6.97
C MET A 118 -7.88 5.75 7.92
N GLU A 119 -9.09 6.26 7.61
CA GLU A 119 -9.70 7.41 8.31
C GLU A 119 -9.82 7.23 9.83
N ARG A 120 -10.00 5.98 10.31
CA ARG A 120 -10.20 5.67 11.74
C ARG A 120 -9.29 4.56 12.26
N VAL A 121 -8.27 4.20 11.50
CA VAL A 121 -7.26 3.22 11.90
C VAL A 121 -6.33 3.85 12.92
N LYS A 122 -6.03 3.13 14.00
CA LYS A 122 -5.20 3.60 15.12
C LYS A 122 -3.72 3.26 14.95
#